data_AF-A0A9P8F1B2-F1
#
_entry.id   AF-A0A9P8F1B2-F1
#
_cell.length_a   1.000
_cell.length_b   1.000
_cell.length_c   1.000
_cell.angle_alpha   90.00
_cell.angle_beta   90.00
_cell.angle_gamma   90.00
#
_symmetry.space_group_name_H-M   'P 1'
#
loop_
_entity.id
_entity.type
_entity.pdbx_description
1 polymer ?
#
loop_
_entity_poly.entity_id
_entity_poly.type
_entity_poly.pdbx_seq_one_letter_code
_entity_poly.pdbx_strand_id
1 'polypeptide(L)'
;WNQHDYFYFVDVSTYDLTLNILMDFDRTESQFAYWATSISYALSTGIPYNLREMANVGPIGMANVSNTFGAALWFLNFYCYGATLNISSVEMHMTDNSYAAPWQPIYNNGEAANVRPSYYALAAMAQLLGSGNGTTRLAPLATQNSYVRAYAAYANDDLSSLVIINAQQVNSSATDKGSIDFAISLPDLKGQTLYLSYLNAAGADVTQNVTWNGLSFESDSVGTATTAQDQSGQTVVLDSNGAGTITVRDSQAVIANLGARLGSLPVDVANSTSSSDSGHSGSGSGKNGHTSSASTSGATRTVSTSASATAIASTTAANVQAAAASGSVTSSSAGVSVTAKSASSKTIML
;
A
#
# COMPACT_ATOMS: atom_id res chain seq x y z
N TRP A 1 15.49 -12.62 0.69
CA TRP A 1 14.90 -13.15 -0.55
C TRP A 1 14.36 -11.97 -1.32
N ASN A 2 14.69 -11.84 -2.61
CA ASN A 2 14.24 -10.72 -3.44
C ASN A 2 13.34 -11.29 -4.53
N GLN A 3 12.12 -10.80 -4.62
CA GLN A 3 11.14 -11.23 -5.62
C GLN A 3 10.64 -10.02 -6.41
N HIS A 4 10.23 -10.30 -7.63
CA HIS A 4 9.53 -9.40 -8.53
C HIS A 4 8.15 -9.98 -8.79
N ASP A 5 7.11 -9.16 -8.67
CA ASP A 5 5.74 -9.56 -9.00
C ASP A 5 4.92 -8.40 -9.59
N TYR A 6 3.83 -8.74 -10.27
CA TYR A 6 2.79 -7.79 -10.65
C TYR A 6 1.43 -8.46 -10.44
N PHE A 7 0.42 -7.69 -10.04
CA PHE A 7 -0.95 -8.24 -9.98
C PHE A 7 -1.42 -8.76 -11.35
N TYR A 8 -1.07 -8.06 -12.42
CA TYR A 8 -1.36 -8.45 -13.79
C TYR A 8 -0.16 -8.15 -14.69
N PHE A 9 0.08 -8.98 -15.70
CA PHE A 9 1.13 -8.75 -16.68
C PHE A 9 0.57 -8.89 -18.10
N VAL A 10 0.60 -7.79 -18.87
CA VAL A 10 0.12 -7.72 -20.25
C VAL A 10 0.84 -8.76 -21.11
N ASP A 11 0.11 -9.45 -21.97
CA ASP A 11 0.58 -10.54 -22.84
C ASP A 11 1.04 -11.83 -22.12
N VAL A 12 0.94 -11.90 -20.79
CA VAL A 12 1.26 -13.11 -20.00
C VAL A 12 0.05 -13.64 -19.22
N SER A 13 -0.71 -12.73 -18.61
CA SER A 13 -1.92 -13.09 -17.85
C SER A 13 -3.03 -13.58 -18.79
N THR A 14 -3.85 -14.53 -18.33
CA THR A 14 -4.76 -15.31 -19.18
C THR A 14 -6.21 -14.80 -19.20
N TYR A 15 -6.47 -13.63 -18.64
CA TYR A 15 -7.80 -13.03 -18.57
C TYR A 15 -7.74 -11.54 -18.91
N ASP A 16 -8.85 -10.97 -19.36
CA ASP A 16 -8.92 -9.53 -19.60
C ASP A 16 -9.02 -8.75 -18.29
N LEU A 17 -8.04 -7.88 -18.03
CA LEU A 17 -8.06 -7.03 -16.86
C LEU A 17 -9.11 -5.92 -17.00
N THR A 18 -9.87 -5.70 -15.92
CA THR A 18 -10.72 -4.52 -15.75
C THR A 18 -10.37 -3.83 -14.43
N LEU A 19 -10.78 -2.57 -14.27
CA LEU A 19 -10.63 -1.87 -13.00
C LEU A 19 -11.35 -2.61 -11.85
N ASN A 20 -12.54 -3.16 -12.10
CA ASN A 20 -13.28 -3.93 -11.12
C ASN A 20 -12.51 -5.19 -10.69
N ILE A 21 -11.83 -5.87 -11.62
CA ILE A 21 -11.00 -7.03 -11.32
C ILE A 21 -9.79 -6.64 -10.47
N LEU A 22 -9.18 -5.48 -10.70
CA LEU A 22 -8.08 -4.99 -9.86
C LEU A 22 -8.54 -4.71 -8.41
N MET A 23 -9.77 -4.22 -8.23
CA MET A 23 -10.34 -3.89 -6.93
C MET A 23 -10.93 -5.10 -6.17
N ASP A 24 -10.99 -6.26 -6.81
CA ASP A 24 -11.38 -7.54 -6.19
C ASP A 24 -10.19 -8.11 -5.40
N PHE A 25 -10.14 -7.82 -4.10
CA PHE A 25 -8.97 -8.09 -3.26
C PHE A 25 -8.70 -9.58 -3.02
N ASP A 26 -9.73 -10.43 -3.13
CA ASP A 26 -9.56 -11.90 -3.11
C ASP A 26 -8.60 -12.37 -4.20
N ARG A 27 -8.52 -11.66 -5.34
CA ARG A 27 -7.60 -12.02 -6.43
C ARG A 27 -6.15 -11.76 -6.09
N THR A 28 -5.87 -10.67 -5.38
CA THR A 28 -4.52 -10.38 -4.91
C THR A 28 -4.08 -11.46 -3.93
N GLU A 29 -4.96 -11.86 -3.01
CA GLU A 29 -4.69 -12.92 -2.05
C GLU A 29 -4.54 -14.30 -2.72
N SER A 30 -5.38 -14.60 -3.71
CA SER A 30 -5.31 -15.83 -4.48
C SER A 30 -3.99 -15.96 -5.25
N GLN A 31 -3.53 -14.85 -5.86
CA GLN A 31 -2.22 -14.80 -6.50
C GLN A 31 -1.10 -14.99 -5.46
N PHE A 32 -1.19 -14.30 -4.33
CA PHE A 32 -0.19 -14.35 -3.27
C PHE A 32 -0.18 -15.64 -2.47
N ALA A 33 -1.17 -16.54 -2.61
CA ALA A 33 -1.15 -17.84 -1.96
C ALA A 33 0.13 -18.63 -2.30
N TYR A 34 0.62 -18.51 -3.53
CA TYR A 34 1.92 -19.07 -3.92
C TYR A 34 3.08 -18.33 -3.22
N TRP A 35 3.10 -17.00 -3.26
CA TRP A 35 4.17 -16.21 -2.62
C TRP A 35 4.22 -16.36 -1.10
N ALA A 36 3.09 -16.58 -0.43
CA ALA A 36 2.99 -16.82 1.01
C ALA A 36 3.82 -18.04 1.44
N THR A 37 3.92 -19.07 0.58
CA THR A 37 4.81 -20.22 0.85
C THR A 37 6.29 -19.83 0.79
N SER A 38 6.68 -19.02 -0.20
CA SER A 38 8.05 -18.52 -0.36
C SER A 38 8.44 -17.56 0.77
N ILE A 39 7.49 -16.72 1.20
CA ILE A 39 7.63 -15.81 2.35
C ILE A 39 7.84 -16.63 3.62
N SER A 40 6.98 -17.60 3.89
CA SER A 40 7.09 -18.47 5.08
C SER A 40 8.42 -19.22 5.12
N TYR A 41 8.87 -19.73 3.97
CA TYR A 41 10.18 -20.39 3.86
C TYR A 41 11.33 -19.43 4.18
N ALA A 42 11.36 -18.25 3.55
CA ALA A 42 12.38 -17.24 3.82
C ALA A 42 12.45 -16.89 5.32
N LEU A 43 11.30 -16.62 5.94
CA LEU A 43 11.19 -16.30 7.37
C LEU A 43 11.67 -17.45 8.26
N SER A 44 11.37 -18.71 7.92
CA SER A 44 11.84 -19.89 8.66
C SER A 44 13.37 -20.03 8.69
N THR A 45 14.06 -19.40 7.73
CA THR A 45 15.52 -19.37 7.65
C THR A 45 16.14 -18.10 8.25
N GLY A 46 15.32 -17.20 8.81
CA GLY A 46 15.76 -15.90 9.33
C GLY A 46 16.13 -14.89 8.22
N ILE A 47 15.74 -15.14 6.98
CA ILE A 47 16.02 -14.26 5.84
C ILE A 47 14.80 -13.37 5.58
N PRO A 48 14.95 -12.03 5.54
CA PRO A 48 13.84 -11.15 5.21
C PRO A 48 13.37 -11.37 3.76
N TYR A 49 12.06 -11.24 3.54
CA TYR A 49 11.46 -11.32 2.21
C TYR A 49 11.13 -9.91 1.72
N ASN A 50 11.70 -9.52 0.59
CA ASN A 50 11.49 -8.20 -0.03
C ASN A 50 10.88 -8.38 -1.42
N LEU A 51 9.86 -7.57 -1.72
CA LEU A 51 9.35 -7.39 -3.08
C LEU A 51 10.06 -6.21 -3.72
N ARG A 52 11.20 -6.50 -4.37
CA ARG A 52 12.10 -5.50 -4.93
C ARG A 52 11.60 -4.87 -6.22
N GLU A 53 10.52 -5.41 -6.76
CA GLU A 53 9.79 -4.84 -7.87
C GLU A 53 8.33 -5.31 -7.78
N MET A 54 7.40 -4.38 -7.58
CA MET A 54 5.96 -4.66 -7.48
C MET A 54 5.15 -3.59 -8.22
N ALA A 55 4.07 -3.94 -8.93
CA ALA A 55 3.05 -2.96 -9.31
C ALA A 55 1.69 -3.63 -9.59
N ASN A 56 0.67 -2.84 -9.88
CA ASN A 56 -0.62 -3.39 -10.29
C ASN A 56 -0.56 -4.07 -11.68
N VAL A 57 0.03 -3.44 -12.68
CA VAL A 57 0.04 -3.94 -14.06
C VAL A 57 1.42 -3.74 -14.69
N GLY A 58 2.04 -4.83 -15.12
CA GLY A 58 3.27 -4.84 -15.91
C GLY A 58 3.01 -4.97 -17.42
N PRO A 59 3.97 -4.57 -18.28
CA PRO A 59 5.26 -3.98 -17.91
C PRO A 59 5.19 -2.47 -17.62
N ILE A 60 4.29 -1.73 -18.27
CA ILE A 60 4.21 -0.25 -18.18
C ILE A 60 2.85 0.26 -17.71
N GLY A 61 2.08 -0.58 -17.02
CA GLY A 61 0.72 -0.24 -16.62
C GLY A 61 -0.30 -0.30 -17.77
N MET A 62 -1.57 -0.14 -17.41
CA MET A 62 -2.69 -0.05 -18.32
C MET A 62 -3.45 1.27 -18.09
N ALA A 63 -3.59 2.09 -19.12
CA ALA A 63 -4.34 3.35 -19.03
C ALA A 63 -5.78 3.10 -18.58
N ASN A 64 -6.32 3.98 -17.73
CA ASN A 64 -7.66 3.90 -17.14
C ASN A 64 -7.89 2.67 -16.24
N VAL A 65 -6.82 1.95 -15.89
CA VAL A 65 -6.83 0.95 -14.83
C VAL A 65 -5.73 1.31 -13.83
N SER A 66 -4.47 1.29 -14.26
CA SER A 66 -3.31 1.45 -13.40
C SER A 66 -3.15 2.84 -12.78
N ASN A 67 -3.59 3.87 -13.50
CA ASN A 67 -3.44 5.28 -13.13
C ASN A 67 -4.72 5.88 -12.52
N THR A 68 -5.63 5.04 -12.03
CA THR A 68 -6.95 5.47 -11.51
C THR A 68 -7.01 5.46 -9.98
N PHE A 69 -8.04 6.08 -9.42
CA PHE A 69 -8.31 6.03 -7.99
C PHE A 69 -8.61 4.61 -7.49
N GLY A 70 -9.27 3.76 -8.29
CA GLY A 70 -9.48 2.36 -7.93
C GLY A 70 -8.17 1.58 -7.78
N ALA A 71 -7.17 1.89 -8.61
CA ALA A 71 -5.81 1.38 -8.40
C ALA A 71 -5.19 1.90 -7.09
N ALA A 72 -5.43 3.15 -6.69
CA ALA A 72 -4.96 3.66 -5.39
C ALA A 72 -5.52 2.86 -4.21
N LEU A 73 -6.79 2.44 -4.27
CA LEU A 73 -7.39 1.55 -3.26
C LEU A 73 -6.71 0.18 -3.23
N TRP A 74 -6.39 -0.38 -4.39
CA TRP A 74 -5.58 -1.59 -4.49
C TRP A 74 -4.18 -1.41 -3.89
N PHE A 75 -3.49 -0.30 -4.17
CA PHE A 75 -2.16 -0.01 -3.60
C PHE A 75 -2.23 0.03 -2.07
N LEU A 76 -3.20 0.76 -1.50
CA LEU A 76 -3.37 0.84 -0.05
C LEU A 76 -3.65 -0.55 0.56
N ASN A 77 -4.56 -1.30 -0.05
CA ASN A 77 -4.85 -2.66 0.39
C ASN A 77 -3.60 -3.55 0.31
N PHE A 78 -2.86 -3.47 -0.78
CA PHE A 78 -1.65 -4.27 -0.98
C PHE A 78 -0.59 -3.98 0.07
N TYR A 79 -0.36 -2.71 0.42
CA TYR A 79 0.56 -2.37 1.50
C TYR A 79 0.12 -2.96 2.84
N CYS A 80 -1.17 -2.88 3.16
CA CYS A 80 -1.69 -3.47 4.39
C CYS A 80 -1.56 -5.00 4.38
N TYR A 81 -2.01 -5.65 3.31
CA TYR A 81 -1.95 -7.09 3.13
C TYR A 81 -0.50 -7.62 3.18
N GLY A 82 0.41 -7.01 2.43
CA GLY A 82 1.82 -7.39 2.42
C GLY A 82 2.47 -7.32 3.80
N ALA A 83 2.11 -6.31 4.61
CA ALA A 83 2.55 -6.22 5.99
C ALA A 83 2.03 -7.39 6.85
N THR A 84 0.79 -7.87 6.63
CA THR A 84 0.26 -9.05 7.35
C THR A 84 1.01 -10.35 7.02
N LEU A 85 1.68 -10.39 5.86
CA LEU A 85 2.52 -11.52 5.46
C LEU A 85 3.97 -11.42 6.00
N ASN A 86 4.30 -10.36 6.76
CA ASN A 86 5.68 -10.05 7.18
C ASN A 86 6.65 -9.83 6.00
N ILE A 87 6.16 -9.27 4.89
CA ILE A 87 7.05 -8.76 3.83
C ILE A 87 7.83 -7.56 4.41
N SER A 88 9.16 -7.63 4.35
CA SER A 88 10.06 -6.69 5.01
C SER A 88 10.19 -5.36 4.26
N SER A 89 10.12 -5.39 2.92
CA SER A 89 10.02 -4.19 2.10
C SER A 89 9.27 -4.46 0.81
N VAL A 90 8.58 -3.41 0.32
CA VAL A 90 7.92 -3.38 -0.99
C VAL A 90 8.45 -2.18 -1.74
N GLU A 91 9.15 -2.44 -2.83
CA GLU A 91 9.62 -1.44 -3.77
C GLU A 91 8.68 -1.44 -4.98
N MET A 92 7.79 -0.43 -5.04
CA MET A 92 6.87 -0.29 -6.16
C MET A 92 7.63 0.16 -7.41
N HIS A 93 7.41 -0.52 -8.52
CA HIS A 93 8.04 -0.26 -9.79
C HIS A 93 7.65 1.13 -10.30
N MET A 94 8.65 1.95 -10.64
CA MET A 94 8.44 3.28 -11.19
C MET A 94 9.32 3.47 -12.43
N THR A 95 8.70 3.74 -13.56
CA THR A 95 9.37 4.22 -14.77
C THR A 95 8.70 5.50 -15.23
N ASP A 96 9.42 6.32 -15.98
CA ASP A 96 8.94 7.60 -16.51
C ASP A 96 7.73 7.47 -17.46
N ASN A 97 7.56 6.27 -18.04
CA ASN A 97 6.54 5.96 -19.03
C ASN A 97 5.40 5.05 -18.53
N SER A 98 5.40 4.63 -17.26
CA SER A 98 4.43 3.66 -16.75
C SER A 98 3.19 4.31 -16.14
N TYR A 99 2.01 3.85 -16.56
CA TYR A 99 0.74 4.21 -15.90
C TYR A 99 0.62 3.66 -14.48
N ALA A 100 1.41 2.66 -14.11
CA ALA A 100 1.44 2.10 -12.76
C ALA A 100 2.32 2.91 -11.79
N ALA A 101 3.17 3.80 -12.31
CA ALA A 101 4.01 4.65 -11.47
C ALA A 101 3.15 5.62 -10.64
N PRO A 102 3.45 5.85 -9.35
CA PRO A 102 2.78 6.88 -8.54
C PRO A 102 3.01 8.32 -9.01
N TRP A 103 4.01 8.54 -9.86
CA TRP A 103 4.43 9.85 -10.33
C TRP A 103 4.94 9.76 -11.76
N GLN A 104 4.49 10.69 -12.62
CA GLN A 104 5.08 10.91 -13.93
C GLN A 104 6.00 12.16 -13.88
N PRO A 105 7.31 12.01 -14.11
CA PRO A 105 8.27 13.10 -13.93
C PRO A 105 8.43 14.02 -15.15
N ILE A 106 7.92 13.61 -16.32
CA ILE A 106 8.11 14.29 -17.62
C ILE A 106 6.79 14.41 -18.38
N TYR A 107 6.77 15.20 -19.46
CA TYR A 107 5.64 15.18 -20.38
C TYR A 107 5.63 13.86 -21.15
N ASN A 108 4.57 13.07 -21.02
CA ASN A 108 4.42 11.80 -21.70
C ASN A 108 2.93 11.43 -21.87
N ASN A 109 2.61 10.69 -22.93
CA ASN A 109 1.23 10.24 -23.25
C ASN A 109 0.18 11.36 -23.25
N GLY A 110 0.57 12.58 -23.64
CA GLY A 110 -0.33 13.75 -23.67
C GLY A 110 -0.53 14.44 -22.31
N GLU A 111 0.07 13.93 -21.24
CA GLU A 111 -0.02 14.46 -19.88
C GLU A 111 1.29 15.18 -19.51
N ALA A 112 1.20 16.33 -18.84
CA ALA A 112 2.38 16.97 -18.22
C ALA A 112 2.92 16.11 -17.07
N ALA A 113 4.07 16.50 -16.51
CA ALA A 113 4.56 15.87 -15.28
C ALA A 113 3.51 16.05 -14.15
N ASN A 114 3.10 14.96 -13.52
CA ASN A 114 1.96 14.96 -12.59
C ASN A 114 2.06 13.83 -11.57
N VAL A 115 1.54 14.09 -10.37
CA VAL A 115 1.27 13.05 -9.37
C VAL A 115 0.07 12.22 -9.81
N ARG A 116 0.14 10.89 -9.63
CA ARG A 116 -0.94 9.96 -9.97
C ARG A 116 -1.67 9.46 -8.71
N PRO A 117 -2.90 8.94 -8.83
CA PRO A 117 -3.70 8.48 -7.70
C PRO A 117 -3.00 7.53 -6.72
N SER A 118 -2.15 6.61 -7.19
CA SER A 118 -1.45 5.66 -6.31
C SER A 118 -0.47 6.33 -5.34
N TYR A 119 -0.01 7.56 -5.59
CA TYR A 119 0.78 8.34 -4.64
C TYR A 119 0.00 8.62 -3.34
N TYR A 120 -1.32 8.79 -3.43
CA TYR A 120 -2.13 9.07 -2.25
C TYR A 120 -2.23 7.84 -1.33
N ALA A 121 -2.09 6.63 -1.86
CA ALA A 121 -1.97 5.40 -1.06
C ALA A 121 -0.61 5.35 -0.33
N LEU A 122 0.47 5.80 -0.97
CA LEU A 122 1.78 5.97 -0.32
C LEU A 122 1.70 6.99 0.83
N ALA A 123 1.06 8.13 0.61
CA ALA A 123 0.86 9.15 1.65
C ALA A 123 0.04 8.61 2.82
N ALA A 124 -1.03 7.85 2.54
CA ALA A 124 -1.84 7.19 3.55
C ALA A 124 -1.05 6.20 4.39
N MET A 125 -0.29 5.32 3.74
CA MET A 125 0.57 4.34 4.41
C MET A 125 1.65 5.04 5.24
N ALA A 126 2.30 6.08 4.70
CA ALA A 126 3.33 6.83 5.40
C ALA A 126 2.80 7.48 6.69
N GLN A 127 1.61 8.09 6.65
CA GLN A 127 1.00 8.68 7.84
C GLN A 127 0.53 7.62 8.86
N LEU A 128 0.05 6.46 8.41
CA LEU A 128 -0.26 5.33 9.29
C LEU A 128 0.98 4.83 10.03
N LEU A 129 2.10 4.61 9.32
CA LEU A 129 3.36 4.20 9.93
C LEU A 129 3.92 5.29 10.86
N GLY A 130 3.84 6.55 10.44
CA GLY A 130 4.28 7.71 11.23
C GLY A 130 3.49 7.87 12.53
N SER A 131 2.19 7.59 12.53
CA SER A 131 1.36 7.64 13.75
C SER A 131 1.80 6.65 14.84
N GLY A 132 2.46 5.56 14.45
CA GLY A 132 3.06 4.58 15.35
C GLY A 132 4.55 4.76 15.55
N ASN A 133 5.14 5.90 15.15
CA ASN A 133 6.59 6.15 15.20
C ASN A 133 7.43 5.02 14.58
N GLY A 134 6.92 4.40 13.51
CA GLY A 134 7.59 3.30 12.80
C GLY A 134 7.46 1.91 13.45
N THR A 135 6.71 1.75 14.54
CA THR A 135 6.47 0.44 15.19
C THR A 135 5.16 -0.23 14.79
N THR A 136 4.46 0.36 13.81
CA THR A 136 3.14 -0.10 13.36
C THR A 136 3.20 -1.53 12.81
N ARG A 137 2.36 -2.41 13.36
CA ARG A 137 2.06 -3.77 12.87
C ARG A 137 0.61 -3.86 12.45
N LEU A 138 0.32 -4.68 11.44
CA LEU A 138 -1.04 -4.86 10.92
C LEU A 138 -1.52 -6.29 11.11
N ALA A 139 -2.76 -6.43 11.58
CA ALA A 139 -3.49 -7.68 11.62
C ALA A 139 -4.74 -7.57 10.73
N PRO A 140 -5.04 -8.56 9.87
CA PRO A 140 -6.23 -8.54 9.05
C PRO A 140 -7.47 -8.77 9.92
N LEU A 141 -8.56 -8.07 9.59
CA LEU A 141 -9.87 -8.28 10.18
C LEU A 141 -10.76 -9.01 9.17
N ALA A 142 -11.56 -9.96 9.65
CA ALA A 142 -12.42 -10.76 8.78
C ALA A 142 -13.46 -9.89 8.06
N THR A 143 -13.59 -10.10 6.75
CA THR A 143 -14.59 -9.48 5.90
C THR A 143 -15.18 -10.55 4.99
N GLN A 144 -16.44 -10.38 4.57
CA GLN A 144 -17.14 -11.37 3.73
C GLN A 144 -17.30 -10.93 2.27
N ASN A 145 -16.87 -9.70 1.94
CA ASN A 145 -16.98 -9.11 0.61
C ASN A 145 -15.58 -8.97 0.03
N SER A 146 -15.36 -9.47 -1.18
CA SER A 146 -14.04 -9.47 -1.82
C SER A 146 -13.54 -8.06 -2.18
N TYR A 147 -14.43 -7.07 -2.25
CA TYR A 147 -14.10 -5.66 -2.48
C TYR A 147 -13.83 -4.88 -1.19
N VAL A 148 -13.92 -5.53 -0.03
CA VAL A 148 -13.78 -4.88 1.28
C VAL A 148 -12.63 -5.52 2.04
N ARG A 149 -11.76 -4.70 2.61
CA ARG A 149 -10.75 -5.15 3.56
C ARG A 149 -10.67 -4.23 4.76
N ALA A 150 -10.38 -4.83 5.90
CA ALA A 150 -10.18 -4.12 7.14
C ALA A 150 -8.95 -4.67 7.86
N TYR A 151 -8.23 -3.79 8.55
CA TYR A 151 -7.02 -4.13 9.30
C TYR A 151 -7.02 -3.40 10.64
N ALA A 152 -6.58 -4.08 11.69
CA ALA A 152 -6.22 -3.45 12.95
C ALA A 152 -4.73 -3.11 12.90
N ALA A 153 -4.39 -1.87 13.21
CA ALA A 153 -3.02 -1.40 13.34
C ALA A 153 -2.66 -1.26 14.82
N TYR A 154 -1.48 -1.77 15.16
CA TYR A 154 -0.94 -1.74 16.51
C TYR A 154 0.38 -0.98 16.52
N ALA A 155 0.55 -0.05 17.44
CA ALA A 155 1.80 0.64 17.70
C ALA A 155 2.24 0.33 19.13
N ASN A 156 3.49 -0.13 19.31
CA ASN A 156 4.02 -0.54 20.62
C ASN A 156 3.11 -1.55 21.36
N ASP A 157 2.52 -2.50 20.63
CA ASP A 157 1.58 -3.53 21.10
C ASP A 157 0.17 -3.03 21.46
N ASP A 158 -0.09 -1.73 21.41
CA ASP A 158 -1.42 -1.15 21.63
C ASP A 158 -2.14 -0.89 20.31
N LEU A 159 -3.47 -1.08 20.29
CA LEU A 159 -4.29 -0.71 19.15
C LEU A 159 -4.16 0.81 18.89
N SER A 160 -3.78 1.19 17.68
CA SER A 160 -3.61 2.60 17.29
C SER A 160 -4.61 3.04 16.24
N SER A 161 -4.93 2.19 15.26
CA SER A 161 -5.81 2.54 14.15
C SER A 161 -6.63 1.36 13.63
N LEU A 162 -7.75 1.67 12.98
CA LEU A 162 -8.44 0.75 12.08
C LEU A 162 -8.31 1.27 10.65
N VAL A 163 -7.86 0.43 9.73
CA VAL A 163 -7.86 0.73 8.28
C VAL A 163 -9.05 0.00 7.67
N ILE A 164 -9.91 0.72 6.94
CA ILE A 164 -11.09 0.15 6.28
C ILE A 164 -11.10 0.63 4.83
N ILE A 165 -11.20 -0.31 3.90
CA ILE A 165 -11.15 -0.07 2.46
C ILE A 165 -12.42 -0.65 1.84
N ASN A 166 -13.23 0.21 1.20
CA ASN A 166 -14.37 -0.21 0.39
C ASN A 166 -14.04 0.09 -1.09
N ALA A 167 -13.60 -0.94 -1.81
CA ALA A 167 -13.28 -0.86 -3.23
C ALA A 167 -14.43 -1.34 -4.13
N GLN A 168 -15.66 -1.42 -3.60
CA GLN A 168 -16.84 -1.62 -4.44
C GLN A 168 -16.86 -0.54 -5.52
N GLN A 169 -16.83 -0.96 -6.79
CA GLN A 169 -16.65 -0.01 -7.88
C GLN A 169 -17.85 0.93 -7.98
N VAL A 170 -17.58 2.23 -7.89
CA VAL A 170 -18.50 3.28 -8.31
C VAL A 170 -17.74 4.34 -9.09
N ASN A 171 -18.20 4.63 -10.30
CA ASN A 171 -17.55 5.60 -11.17
C ASN A 171 -18.03 7.02 -10.87
N SER A 172 -17.25 8.00 -11.33
CA SER A 172 -17.52 9.44 -11.16
C SER A 172 -18.84 9.91 -11.76
N SER A 173 -19.33 9.21 -12.78
CA SER A 173 -20.62 9.48 -13.43
C SER A 173 -21.84 9.04 -12.62
N ALA A 174 -21.67 8.23 -11.56
CA ALA A 174 -22.77 7.76 -10.74
C ALA A 174 -23.31 8.90 -9.86
N THR A 175 -24.62 9.12 -9.92
CA THR A 175 -25.33 10.14 -9.13
C THR A 175 -25.62 9.70 -7.70
N ASP A 176 -25.78 8.40 -7.49
CA ASP A 176 -25.92 7.77 -6.18
C ASP A 176 -24.75 6.82 -5.96
N LYS A 177 -24.16 6.86 -4.77
CA LYS A 177 -22.99 6.09 -4.40
C LYS A 177 -23.29 5.36 -3.12
N GLY A 178 -23.26 4.04 -3.19
CA GLY A 178 -23.49 3.18 -2.03
C GLY A 178 -22.46 3.43 -0.93
N SER A 179 -22.76 2.89 0.26
CA SER A 179 -21.86 2.87 1.38
C SER A 179 -22.07 1.62 2.22
N ILE A 180 -21.06 1.31 3.02
CA ILE A 180 -21.09 0.23 4.01
C ILE A 180 -20.89 0.86 5.38
N ASP A 181 -21.74 0.46 6.33
CA ASP A 181 -21.59 0.83 7.73
C ASP A 181 -20.78 -0.25 8.45
N PHE A 182 -19.62 0.12 8.95
CA PHE A 182 -18.75 -0.74 9.75
C PHE A 182 -19.07 -0.49 11.22
N ALA A 183 -19.73 -1.47 11.84
CA ALA A 183 -19.92 -1.50 13.28
C ALA A 183 -18.60 -1.92 13.94
N ILE A 184 -18.17 -1.12 14.91
CA ILE A 184 -16.92 -1.28 15.65
C ILE A 184 -17.28 -1.62 17.09
N SER A 185 -16.59 -2.60 17.68
CA SER A 185 -16.63 -2.86 19.11
C SER A 185 -15.22 -2.87 19.67
N LEU A 186 -14.96 -1.92 20.55
CA LEU A 186 -13.70 -1.70 21.26
C LEU A 186 -14.00 -1.45 22.75
N PRO A 187 -14.40 -2.49 23.52
CA PRO A 187 -14.92 -2.32 24.88
C PRO A 187 -13.97 -1.64 25.87
N ASP A 188 -12.67 -1.70 25.62
CA ASP A 188 -11.64 -1.09 26.47
C ASP A 188 -11.39 0.39 26.13
N LEU A 189 -11.99 0.89 25.05
CA LEU A 189 -11.83 2.25 24.52
C LEU A 189 -13.14 3.08 24.63
N LYS A 190 -14.00 2.75 25.58
CA LYS A 190 -15.25 3.48 25.88
C LYS A 190 -15.01 4.99 26.02
N GLY A 191 -15.82 5.79 25.33
CA GLY A 191 -15.70 7.25 25.37
C GLY A 191 -14.51 7.84 24.61
N GLN A 192 -13.64 7.01 24.02
CA GLN A 192 -12.54 7.49 23.20
C GLN A 192 -13.03 7.96 21.83
N THR A 193 -12.27 8.86 21.23
CA THR A 193 -12.53 9.41 19.90
C THR A 193 -11.63 8.75 18.86
N LEU A 194 -12.24 8.22 17.80
CA LEU A 194 -11.59 7.86 16.56
C LEU A 194 -11.58 9.08 15.63
N TYR A 195 -10.41 9.44 15.11
CA TYR A 195 -10.24 10.51 14.13
C TYR A 195 -10.10 9.90 12.74
N LEU A 196 -10.96 10.32 11.82
CA LEU A 196 -11.10 9.67 10.51
C LEU A 196 -10.32 10.43 9.44
N SER A 197 -9.46 9.71 8.72
CA SER A 197 -8.68 10.21 7.58
C SER A 197 -9.07 9.45 6.33
N TYR A 198 -9.66 10.13 5.35
CA TYR A 198 -10.22 9.48 4.15
C TYR A 198 -9.25 9.54 2.96
N LEU A 199 -9.10 8.42 2.27
CA LEU A 199 -8.62 8.37 0.89
C LEU A 199 -9.85 8.44 -0.02
N ASN A 200 -9.99 9.53 -0.76
CA ASN A 200 -11.25 9.88 -1.42
C ASN A 200 -11.04 10.49 -2.81
N ALA A 201 -12.00 10.25 -3.70
CA ALA A 201 -12.10 10.86 -5.02
C ALA A 201 -13.55 10.85 -5.51
N ALA A 202 -13.81 11.42 -6.69
CA ALA A 202 -15.14 11.42 -7.28
C ALA A 202 -15.60 10.03 -7.75
N GLY A 203 -14.73 9.05 -7.95
CA GLY A 203 -15.10 7.68 -8.34
C GLY A 203 -13.85 6.82 -8.56
N ALA A 204 -14.01 5.51 -8.75
CA ALA A 204 -12.89 4.60 -9.00
C ALA A 204 -12.12 4.94 -10.28
N ASP A 205 -12.81 5.41 -11.32
CA ASP A 205 -12.30 5.63 -12.68
C ASP A 205 -11.48 6.92 -12.85
N VAL A 206 -11.51 7.84 -11.88
CA VAL A 206 -10.82 9.13 -12.04
C VAL A 206 -9.31 8.99 -11.91
N THR A 207 -8.59 9.80 -12.68
CA THR A 207 -7.12 9.85 -12.68
C THR A 207 -6.56 11.08 -11.95
N GLN A 208 -7.42 11.96 -11.46
CA GLN A 208 -7.10 13.27 -10.87
C GLN A 208 -8.10 13.60 -9.76
N ASN A 209 -7.81 14.68 -9.01
CA ASN A 209 -8.61 15.17 -7.89
C ASN A 209 -8.80 14.12 -6.80
N VAL A 210 -7.75 13.33 -6.56
CA VAL A 210 -7.69 12.43 -5.41
C VAL A 210 -7.29 13.25 -4.19
N THR A 211 -7.79 12.86 -3.03
CA THR A 211 -7.38 13.48 -1.76
C THR A 211 -7.06 12.41 -0.73
N TRP A 212 -6.06 12.69 0.09
CA TRP A 212 -5.77 11.92 1.30
C TRP A 212 -5.91 12.85 2.50
N ASN A 213 -6.89 12.55 3.36
CA ASN A 213 -7.16 13.34 4.55
C ASN A 213 -7.38 14.85 4.21
N GLY A 214 -7.96 15.15 3.05
CA GLY A 214 -8.14 16.52 2.56
C GLY A 214 -6.92 17.17 1.90
N LEU A 215 -5.77 16.49 1.88
CA LEU A 215 -4.57 16.92 1.16
C LEU A 215 -4.65 16.54 -0.32
N SER A 216 -4.16 17.44 -1.18
CA SER A 216 -3.84 17.19 -2.59
C SER A 216 -2.34 17.36 -2.81
N PHE A 217 -1.80 16.58 -3.74
CA PHE A 217 -0.41 16.67 -4.21
C PHE A 217 -0.35 17.02 -5.70
N GLU A 218 -1.46 17.47 -6.29
CA GLU A 218 -1.58 17.73 -7.73
C GLU A 218 -1.35 19.21 -8.10
N SER A 219 -1.07 20.08 -7.13
CA SER A 219 -0.93 21.53 -7.37
C SER A 219 0.30 21.90 -8.22
N ASP A 220 1.28 21.01 -8.31
CA ASP A 220 2.45 21.13 -9.16
C ASP A 220 2.95 19.75 -9.62
N SER A 221 4.04 19.73 -10.40
CA SER A 221 4.62 18.51 -10.94
C SER A 221 5.50 17.73 -9.96
N VAL A 222 5.79 18.28 -8.78
CA VAL A 222 6.71 17.70 -7.78
C VAL A 222 6.01 17.20 -6.53
N GLY A 223 4.69 17.37 -6.44
CA GLY A 223 3.90 16.84 -5.34
C GLY A 223 3.87 17.72 -4.10
N THR A 224 3.90 19.05 -4.25
CA THR A 224 3.73 19.94 -3.09
C THR A 224 2.37 19.70 -2.44
N ALA A 225 2.36 19.40 -1.14
CA ALA A 225 1.13 19.17 -0.39
C ALA A 225 0.34 20.48 -0.25
N THR A 226 -0.94 20.45 -0.63
CA THR A 226 -1.89 21.55 -0.45
C THR A 226 -3.17 21.05 0.19
N THR A 227 -3.89 21.91 0.90
CA THR A 227 -5.19 21.57 1.48
C THR A 227 -6.28 21.78 0.42
N ALA A 228 -6.84 20.70 -0.10
CA ALA A 228 -7.97 20.73 -1.04
C ALA A 228 -9.33 20.74 -0.33
N GLN A 229 -9.41 20.13 0.86
CA GLN A 229 -10.63 20.06 1.66
C GLN A 229 -10.29 20.03 3.15
N ASP A 230 -11.05 20.75 3.99
CA ASP A 230 -10.96 20.58 5.44
C ASP A 230 -11.63 19.26 5.86
N GLN A 231 -10.88 18.42 6.56
CA GLN A 231 -11.31 17.13 7.11
C GLN A 231 -11.12 17.06 8.64
N SER A 232 -10.82 18.18 9.30
CA SER A 232 -10.48 18.22 10.73
C SER A 232 -11.61 17.78 11.67
N GLY A 233 -12.87 17.93 11.24
CA GLY A 233 -14.07 17.55 12.02
C GLY A 233 -14.52 16.10 11.88
N GLN A 234 -13.81 15.25 11.13
CA GLN A 234 -14.24 13.87 10.89
C GLN A 234 -13.87 12.96 12.07
N THR A 235 -14.84 12.66 12.94
CA THR A 235 -14.63 11.82 14.13
C THR A 235 -15.79 10.87 14.41
N VAL A 236 -15.51 9.81 15.18
CA VAL A 236 -16.49 8.91 15.80
C VAL A 236 -16.15 8.78 17.27
N VAL A 237 -17.10 9.09 18.15
CA VAL A 237 -16.96 8.87 19.60
C VAL A 237 -17.55 7.51 19.93
N LEU A 238 -16.78 6.65 20.59
CA LEU A 238 -17.23 5.33 21.03
C LEU A 238 -18.17 5.46 22.22
N ASP A 239 -19.27 4.71 22.20
CA ASP A 239 -20.29 4.76 23.24
C ASP A 239 -19.82 4.16 24.58
N SER A 240 -20.73 4.07 25.56
CA SER A 240 -20.45 3.50 26.88
C SER A 240 -20.11 2.01 26.87
N ASN A 241 -20.33 1.32 25.75
CA ASN A 241 -19.92 -0.07 25.50
C ASN A 241 -18.68 -0.16 24.61
N GLY A 242 -18.10 0.96 24.19
CA GLY A 242 -16.98 1.00 23.27
C GLY A 242 -17.40 0.74 21.82
N ALA A 243 -18.69 0.92 21.50
CA ALA A 243 -19.23 0.69 20.17
C ALA A 243 -19.30 1.99 19.36
N GLY A 244 -19.17 1.87 18.04
CA GLY A 244 -19.31 2.98 17.10
C GLY A 244 -19.61 2.49 15.69
N THR A 245 -19.92 3.43 14.79
CA THR A 245 -20.15 3.13 13.37
C THR A 245 -19.29 4.05 12.52
N ILE A 246 -18.57 3.47 11.56
CA ILE A 246 -17.88 4.22 10.50
C ILE A 246 -18.55 3.87 9.17
N THR A 247 -19.07 4.88 8.48
CA THR A 247 -19.62 4.72 7.13
C THR A 247 -18.52 4.95 6.09
N VAL A 248 -18.34 3.99 5.18
CA VAL A 248 -17.36 4.10 4.08
C VAL A 248 -18.08 3.94 2.76
N ARG A 249 -18.02 4.99 1.93
CA ARG A 249 -18.63 5.01 0.59
C ARG A 249 -17.95 3.97 -0.32
N ASP A 250 -18.70 3.43 -1.26
CA ASP A 250 -18.15 2.66 -2.37
C ASP A 250 -17.02 3.45 -3.05
N SER A 251 -15.91 2.81 -3.37
CA SER A 251 -14.68 3.46 -3.85
C SER A 251 -14.23 4.58 -2.91
N GLN A 252 -13.88 4.20 -1.68
CA GLN A 252 -13.30 5.05 -0.63
C GLN A 252 -12.53 4.18 0.38
N ALA A 253 -11.53 4.75 1.04
CA ALA A 253 -10.95 4.15 2.24
C ALA A 253 -10.89 5.17 3.38
N VAL A 254 -10.79 4.65 4.61
CA VAL A 254 -10.64 5.45 5.82
C VAL A 254 -9.62 4.78 6.74
N ILE A 255 -8.80 5.60 7.39
CA ILE A 255 -8.03 5.19 8.56
C ILE A 255 -8.58 5.95 9.76
N ALA A 256 -9.08 5.18 10.73
CA ALA A 256 -9.64 5.66 11.98
C ALA A 256 -8.58 5.53 13.08
N ASN A 257 -7.92 6.65 13.41
CA ASN A 257 -6.81 6.68 14.35
C ASN A 257 -7.28 7.12 15.75
N LEU A 258 -6.74 6.49 16.79
CA LEU A 258 -7.02 6.84 18.18
C LEU A 258 -6.23 8.09 18.59
N GLY A 259 -6.90 8.96 19.33
CA GLY A 259 -6.27 10.09 20.04
C GLY A 259 -5.95 11.32 19.19
N ALA A 260 -5.64 11.18 17.90
CA ALA A 260 -5.37 12.32 17.02
C ALA A 260 -5.66 12.02 15.54
N ARG A 261 -5.81 13.08 14.74
CA ARG A 261 -5.88 12.98 13.28
C ARG A 261 -4.51 12.57 12.72
N LEU A 262 -4.49 11.70 11.72
CA LEU A 262 -3.23 11.32 11.07
C LEU A 262 -2.52 12.54 10.48
N GLY A 263 -1.19 12.58 10.66
CA GLY A 263 -0.34 13.68 10.22
C GLY A 263 -0.43 14.97 11.04
N SER A 264 -1.18 15.01 12.16
CA SER A 264 -1.25 16.20 13.02
C SER A 264 -0.21 16.22 14.15
N LEU A 265 0.44 15.10 14.43
CA LEU A 265 1.46 14.98 15.46
C LEU A 265 2.85 14.81 14.82
N PRO A 266 3.92 15.32 15.45
CA PRO A 266 5.28 15.02 15.03
C PRO A 266 5.57 13.52 15.13
N VAL A 267 6.47 13.04 14.27
CA VAL A 267 6.93 11.65 14.30
C VAL A 267 8.28 11.61 14.98
N ASP A 268 8.35 10.89 16.10
CA ASP A 268 9.58 10.65 16.85
C ASP A 268 10.11 9.26 16.46
N VAL A 269 10.66 9.14 15.24
CA VAL A 269 11.35 7.90 14.87
C VAL A 269 12.67 7.87 15.62
N ALA A 270 12.84 6.97 16.59
CA ALA A 270 14.13 6.70 17.20
C ALA A 270 15.08 6.23 16.09
N ASN A 271 15.91 7.15 15.58
CA ASN A 271 16.92 6.99 14.54
C ASN A 271 16.88 5.60 13.88
N SER A 272 16.09 5.44 12.81
CA SER A 272 16.57 4.61 11.71
C SER A 272 17.98 5.11 11.44
N THR A 273 18.98 4.25 11.51
CA THR A 273 20.38 4.60 11.23
C THR A 273 20.48 5.19 9.83
N SER A 274 20.20 6.48 9.69
CA SER A 274 20.83 7.35 8.72
C SER A 274 22.29 7.28 9.08
N SER A 275 23.06 6.57 8.27
CA SER A 275 24.51 6.60 8.29
C SER A 275 24.97 8.03 7.99
N SER A 276 24.95 8.86 9.02
CA SER A 276 25.54 10.19 9.08
C SER A 276 26.64 10.14 10.13
N ASP A 277 27.77 9.59 9.74
CA ASP A 277 29.12 9.96 10.21
C ASP A 277 30.11 9.11 9.40
N SER A 278 31.24 9.60 8.91
CA SER A 278 31.99 10.80 9.29
C SER A 278 32.89 11.16 8.11
N GLY A 279 33.02 12.46 7.85
CA GLY A 279 34.04 12.99 6.96
C GLY A 279 35.42 12.59 7.48
N HIS A 280 36.15 11.81 6.68
CA HIS A 280 37.58 11.61 6.89
C HIS A 280 38.31 12.84 6.36
N SER A 281 38.74 13.68 7.29
CA SER A 281 39.71 14.75 7.12
C SER A 281 41.09 14.16 6.81
N GLY A 282 41.40 14.03 5.53
CA GLY A 282 42.75 13.80 5.04
C GLY A 282 43.47 15.12 4.75
N SER A 283 44.22 15.61 5.73
CA SER A 283 45.18 16.71 5.54
C SER A 283 46.34 16.24 4.65
N GLY A 284 46.54 16.91 3.51
CA GLY A 284 47.66 16.69 2.59
C GLY A 284 47.98 17.98 1.83
N SER A 285 49.03 18.66 2.30
CA SER A 285 49.50 19.96 1.81
C SER A 285 50.16 19.89 0.42
N GLY A 286 49.85 20.86 -0.45
CA GLY A 286 50.89 21.58 -1.19
C GLY A 286 50.98 21.44 -2.72
N LYS A 287 50.67 22.57 -3.37
CA LYS A 287 51.33 23.22 -4.54
C LYS A 287 50.72 23.09 -5.96
N ASN A 288 50.35 24.29 -6.44
CA ASN A 288 50.53 24.89 -7.77
C ASN A 288 49.82 24.30 -9.01
N GLY A 289 48.97 25.14 -9.60
CA GLY A 289 49.31 25.75 -10.89
C GLY A 289 48.60 25.23 -12.15
N HIS A 290 47.83 26.15 -12.74
CA HIS A 290 47.54 26.32 -14.17
C HIS A 290 46.47 25.49 -14.88
N THR A 291 45.85 26.24 -15.79
CA THR A 291 44.75 25.99 -16.71
C THR A 291 45.15 25.15 -17.94
N SER A 292 44.10 24.58 -18.56
CA SER A 292 43.89 24.32 -19.99
C SER A 292 44.18 22.94 -20.61
N SER A 293 43.15 22.52 -21.37
CA SER A 293 43.10 21.70 -22.60
C SER A 293 43.38 20.18 -22.57
N ALA A 294 42.33 19.46 -22.99
CA ALA A 294 42.26 18.25 -23.80
C ALA A 294 43.55 17.47 -24.15
N SER A 295 43.54 16.15 -23.91
CA SER A 295 43.50 15.11 -24.96
C SER A 295 43.59 13.69 -24.40
N THR A 296 42.81 12.83 -25.06
CA THR A 296 42.81 11.37 -25.21
C THR A 296 43.94 10.48 -24.65
N SER A 297 43.54 9.43 -23.95
CA SER A 297 43.93 8.00 -24.11
C SER A 297 43.10 7.20 -23.07
N GLY A 298 42.43 6.08 -23.33
CA GLY A 298 42.78 4.95 -24.18
C GLY A 298 42.93 3.72 -23.28
N ALA A 299 41.82 3.08 -22.89
CA ALA A 299 41.84 1.73 -22.31
C ALA A 299 40.49 1.02 -22.53
N THR A 300 40.47 0.29 -23.63
CA THR A 300 39.46 -0.69 -24.05
C THR A 300 39.43 -1.86 -23.06
N ARG A 301 38.24 -2.25 -22.60
CA ARG A 301 37.97 -3.63 -22.14
C ARG A 301 36.61 -4.08 -22.67
N THR A 302 36.64 -4.78 -23.78
CA THR A 302 35.56 -5.64 -24.28
C THR A 302 35.74 -7.02 -23.68
N VAL A 303 34.71 -7.57 -23.02
CA VAL A 303 34.45 -9.02 -23.03
C VAL A 303 32.93 -9.21 -23.09
N SER A 304 32.51 -9.86 -24.17
CA SER A 304 31.19 -10.43 -24.46
C SER A 304 31.19 -11.92 -24.08
N THR A 305 30.05 -12.44 -23.61
CA THR A 305 29.57 -13.85 -23.77
C THR A 305 28.08 -13.87 -23.39
N SER A 306 27.16 -13.91 -24.35
CA SER A 306 26.50 -15.07 -24.99
C SER A 306 25.57 -15.88 -24.07
N ALA A 307 24.30 -15.91 -24.48
CA ALA A 307 23.17 -16.59 -23.88
C ALA A 307 23.25 -18.12 -23.97
N SER A 308 22.47 -18.81 -23.13
CA SER A 308 21.95 -20.14 -23.41
C SER A 308 20.59 -20.32 -22.74
N ALA A 309 19.55 -20.37 -23.57
CA ALA A 309 18.25 -20.89 -23.21
C ALA A 309 18.30 -22.42 -23.23
N THR A 310 17.67 -23.08 -22.27
CA THR A 310 17.36 -24.51 -22.37
C THR A 310 15.96 -24.73 -21.78
N ALA A 311 15.04 -25.11 -22.66
CA ALA A 311 13.75 -25.66 -22.31
C ALA A 311 13.93 -27.11 -21.85
N ILE A 312 13.21 -27.51 -20.80
CA ILE A 312 12.91 -28.92 -20.52
C ILE A 312 11.44 -29.02 -20.15
N ALA A 313 10.76 -29.95 -20.81
CA ALA A 313 9.34 -30.22 -20.69
C ALA A 313 9.00 -31.10 -19.46
N SER A 314 7.74 -30.91 -19.04
CA SER A 314 6.84 -31.70 -18.18
C SER A 314 7.22 -33.12 -17.70
N THR A 315 6.86 -33.41 -16.45
CA THR A 315 6.21 -34.68 -16.04
C THR A 315 5.40 -34.53 -14.73
N THR A 316 4.10 -34.85 -14.85
CA THR A 316 3.17 -35.53 -13.91
C THR A 316 3.17 -35.29 -12.39
N ALA A 317 1.99 -34.86 -11.96
CA ALA A 317 1.28 -35.00 -10.67
C ALA A 317 1.76 -36.04 -9.64
N ALA A 318 1.79 -35.60 -8.38
CA ALA A 318 1.41 -36.42 -7.22
C ALA A 318 0.84 -35.52 -6.10
N ASN A 319 -0.35 -35.89 -5.63
CA ASN A 319 -1.03 -35.33 -4.47
C ASN A 319 -0.13 -35.40 -3.22
N VAL A 320 0.04 -34.29 -2.50
CA VAL A 320 0.40 -34.31 -1.09
C VAL A 320 -0.50 -33.34 -0.33
N GLN A 321 -1.40 -33.95 0.44
CA GLN A 321 -2.25 -33.32 1.42
C GLN A 321 -1.38 -32.98 2.63
N ALA A 322 -1.09 -31.70 2.84
CA ALA A 322 -0.36 -31.24 4.02
C ALA A 322 -1.37 -30.69 5.05
N ALA A 323 -1.58 -31.48 6.10
CA ALA A 323 -2.29 -31.07 7.30
C ALA A 323 -1.50 -29.98 8.03
N ALA A 324 -2.09 -28.79 8.19
CA ALA A 324 -1.53 -27.76 9.06
C ALA A 324 -1.83 -28.15 10.52
N ALA A 325 -0.77 -28.53 11.25
CA ALA A 325 -0.82 -28.72 12.68
C ALA A 325 -0.96 -27.35 13.37
N SER A 326 -2.06 -27.19 14.10
CA SER A 326 -2.34 -26.06 14.97
C SER A 326 -1.39 -26.06 16.18
N GLY A 327 -0.41 -25.16 16.19
CA GLY A 327 0.33 -24.78 17.38
C GLY A 327 -0.36 -23.60 18.06
N SER A 328 -1.02 -23.85 19.20
CA SER A 328 -1.63 -22.78 20.00
C SER A 328 -0.56 -21.99 20.73
N VAL A 329 -0.39 -20.72 20.37
CA VAL A 329 0.22 -19.71 21.25
C VAL A 329 -0.94 -18.89 21.80
N THR A 330 -1.26 -19.10 23.08
CA THR A 330 -2.22 -18.28 23.81
C THR A 330 -1.58 -16.96 24.18
N SER A 331 -1.76 -15.94 23.34
CA SER A 331 -1.73 -14.54 23.77
C SER A 331 -3.17 -14.09 23.98
N SER A 332 -3.50 -13.55 25.15
CA SER A 332 -4.78 -12.92 25.41
C SER A 332 -4.94 -11.68 24.52
N SER A 333 -5.52 -11.86 23.33
CA SER A 333 -5.86 -10.75 22.44
C SER A 333 -7.15 -10.09 22.91
N ALA A 334 -7.09 -8.79 23.20
CA ALA A 334 -8.25 -7.93 23.37
C ALA A 334 -9.19 -8.10 22.17
N GLY A 335 -10.48 -8.31 22.42
CA GLY A 335 -11.47 -8.56 21.38
C GLY A 335 -11.74 -7.30 20.55
N VAL A 336 -11.04 -7.15 19.43
CA VAL A 336 -11.39 -6.18 18.38
C VAL A 336 -12.32 -6.89 17.40
N SER A 337 -13.56 -6.45 17.30
CA SER A 337 -14.48 -6.92 16.26
C SER A 337 -14.95 -5.76 15.40
N VAL A 338 -14.83 -5.92 14.09
CA VAL A 338 -15.42 -5.01 13.09
C VAL A 338 -16.37 -5.83 12.24
N THR A 339 -17.62 -5.41 12.15
CA THR A 339 -18.67 -6.08 11.35
C THR A 339 -19.25 -5.10 10.33
N ALA A 340 -19.23 -5.47 9.06
CA ALA A 340 -19.84 -4.67 7.99
C ALA A 340 -21.34 -4.98 7.86
N LYS A 341 -22.18 -3.94 7.74
CA LYS A 341 -23.59 -4.04 7.32
C LYS A 341 -23.79 -3.22 6.05
N SER A 342 -24.37 -3.85 5.02
CA SER A 342 -24.83 -3.16 3.82
C SER A 342 -26.13 -2.41 4.11
N ALA A 343 -26.32 -1.24 3.47
CA ALA A 343 -27.57 -0.47 3.52
C ALA A 343 -28.79 -1.22 2.92
N SER A 344 -28.61 -2.44 2.40
CA SER A 344 -29.69 -3.39 2.14
C SER A 344 -29.33 -4.81 2.63
N SER A 345 -30.12 -5.28 3.60
CA SER A 345 -30.18 -6.66 4.17
C SER A 345 -29.17 -7.14 5.22
N LYS A 346 -29.78 -7.50 6.37
CA LYS A 346 -29.47 -8.47 7.45
C LYS A 346 -28.09 -8.48 8.11
N THR A 347 -28.13 -8.16 9.40
CA THR A 347 -27.06 -8.30 10.40
C THR A 347 -26.63 -9.76 10.57
N ILE A 348 -25.33 -10.05 10.44
CA ILE A 348 -24.72 -11.27 10.97
C ILE A 348 -23.74 -10.81 12.05
N MET A 349 -24.00 -11.19 13.30
CA MET A 349 -23.07 -11.05 14.42
C MET A 349 -22.07 -12.21 14.35
N LEU A 350 -20.80 -11.90 14.61
CA LEU A 350 -19.82 -12.86 15.14
C LEU A 350 -19.74 -12.64 16.65
#